data_AF-A0A099T168-F1
#
_entry.id   AF-A0A099T168-F1
#
_cell.length_a   1.000
_cell.length_b   1.000
_cell.length_c   1.000
_cell.angle_alpha   90.00
_cell.angle_beta   90.00
_cell.angle_gamma   90.00
#
_symmetry.space_group_name_H-M   'P 1'
#
loop_
_entity.id
_entity.type
_entity.pdbx_description
1 polymer ?
#
loop_
_entity_poly.entity_id
_entity_poly.type
_entity_poly.pdbx_seq_one_letter_code
_entity_poly.pdbx_strand_id
1 'polypeptide(L)'
;MTIEENSGKDLSNYQIQVLLDSSNFDFSKANPDGSDIRFSVNDNQLYHWIEEWDAESESAIIWIKVPSIPANGMTGVTMHYGNPAATDISNGASTFDFFDDFVESRLGIANWRSDTNAGGEIEISNGILSLVNPIKHPTDFSEITSKDAFGINSMFVVKRMKVTTGSEPIGPVLEQGLRDPQDESENRIILRTELANESKVSWTLTRDDDKFKSRDLTDLGIAEGTWYTSGIAWYQDGDFKNVSWFKNGVRDTRMDYSYYIENEDETIIDHIPDNELKLYLHSTTASTINNMGYMAVDYAFVRKYTPQEPTVFLPGEVVAQEPEPLPESEMQVPQPILKDINMPASEAGKQAIFIFEPYSDDRSISVINDLKDSGINTVFLRTDINNIWSSERFIKSAHENDITVHAMILDENKDFVGGIDESSIEAIEAVLDYNTKSLAGFDGIYISLKTCDPAELEQVCQENEQLLEVIHEKTAGKILLVAGIPAAYDRSAIENITSNVDLFVLMTHDMDQIELTAEEIEDSVASKMGEIRGGGEYALITVVVSEGSDDAEVNELLNSLYAYYSDDPAFLGVSLLMHEDLQEIIEASAPAEEKRTPGFEAIFAIIGLLSIAYRLRKQ
;
A
#
# COMPACT_ATOMS: atom_id res chain seq x y z
N MET A 1 14.60 -27.39 8.22
CA MET A 1 15.36 -26.70 9.28
C MET A 1 14.58 -26.70 10.58
N THR A 2 15.23 -26.37 11.69
CA THR A 2 14.59 -26.32 13.02
C THR A 2 14.94 -25.01 13.70
N ILE A 3 13.98 -24.41 14.39
CA ILE A 3 14.16 -23.16 15.15
C ILE A 3 13.96 -23.48 16.63
N GLU A 4 14.94 -23.15 17.46
CA GLU A 4 14.91 -23.32 18.93
C GLU A 4 14.60 -21.99 19.61
N GLU A 5 13.60 -21.97 20.48
CA GLU A 5 13.24 -20.82 21.31
C GLU A 5 14.18 -20.74 22.53
N ASN A 6 14.76 -19.56 22.77
CA ASN A 6 15.80 -19.39 23.80
C ASN A 6 15.42 -18.46 24.95
N SER A 7 14.34 -17.68 24.84
CA SER A 7 13.94 -16.67 25.83
C SER A 7 13.00 -17.19 26.92
N GLY A 8 12.51 -18.42 26.79
CA GLY A 8 11.58 -19.04 27.72
C GLY A 8 10.16 -18.49 27.64
N LYS A 9 9.80 -17.83 26.53
CA LYS A 9 8.47 -17.26 26.26
C LYS A 9 7.94 -17.81 24.95
N ASP A 10 6.62 -17.98 24.86
CA ASP A 10 5.98 -18.30 23.59
C ASP A 10 6.12 -17.09 22.66
N LEU A 11 6.68 -17.30 21.47
CA LEU A 11 6.83 -16.27 20.45
C LEU A 11 5.80 -16.49 19.35
N SER A 12 5.03 -15.45 19.02
CA SER A 12 3.99 -15.51 17.98
C SER A 12 4.28 -14.53 16.85
N ASN A 13 4.02 -14.95 15.60
CA ASN A 13 4.28 -14.17 14.39
C ASN A 13 5.68 -13.52 14.42
N TYR A 14 6.69 -14.30 14.77
CA TYR A 14 8.04 -13.81 15.06
C TYR A 14 8.92 -13.89 13.81
N GLN A 15 9.64 -12.82 13.50
CA GLN A 15 10.53 -12.75 12.34
C GLN A 15 11.88 -13.39 12.65
N ILE A 16 12.28 -14.35 11.82
CA ILE A 16 13.49 -15.14 11.96
C ILE A 16 14.38 -14.94 10.74
N GLN A 17 15.65 -14.61 10.96
CA GLN A 17 16.66 -14.54 9.92
C GLN A 17 17.20 -15.94 9.62
N VAL A 18 17.23 -16.30 8.35
CA VAL A 18 17.79 -17.53 7.80
C VAL A 18 18.96 -17.12 6.93
N LEU A 19 20.15 -17.57 7.32
CA LEU A 19 21.39 -17.32 6.60
C LEU A 19 21.76 -18.56 5.80
N LEU A 20 21.80 -18.43 4.47
CA LEU A 20 22.23 -19.49 3.57
C LEU A 20 23.63 -19.21 3.07
N ASP A 21 24.44 -20.26 2.99
CA ASP A 21 25.77 -20.22 2.39
C ASP A 21 26.13 -21.57 1.76
N SER A 22 27.26 -21.61 1.03
CA SER A 22 27.75 -22.82 0.35
C SER A 22 27.97 -24.04 1.27
N SER A 23 28.01 -23.86 2.60
CA SER A 23 28.14 -24.96 3.56
C SER A 23 26.80 -25.61 3.93
N ASN A 24 25.68 -24.91 3.69
CA ASN A 24 24.35 -25.33 4.12
C ASN A 24 23.30 -25.35 3.00
N PHE A 25 23.57 -24.74 1.85
CA PHE A 25 22.66 -24.68 0.70
C PHE A 25 23.41 -24.76 -0.63
N ASP A 26 22.81 -25.44 -1.61
CA ASP A 26 23.34 -25.53 -2.98
C ASP A 26 22.56 -24.55 -3.87
N PHE A 27 23.18 -23.41 -4.16
CA PHE A 27 22.57 -22.32 -4.94
C PHE A 27 22.27 -22.71 -6.39
N SER A 28 22.85 -23.80 -6.91
CA SER A 28 22.52 -24.29 -8.26
C SER A 28 21.15 -24.95 -8.36
N LYS A 29 20.49 -25.22 -7.23
CA LYS A 29 19.17 -25.88 -7.16
C LYS A 29 17.99 -24.92 -7.07
N ALA A 30 18.23 -23.62 -6.97
CA ALA A 30 17.22 -22.58 -6.98
C ALA A 30 17.40 -21.68 -8.20
N ASN A 31 16.42 -20.81 -8.45
CA ASN A 31 16.58 -19.79 -9.47
C ASN A 31 17.73 -18.83 -9.12
N PRO A 32 18.40 -18.21 -10.11
CA PRO A 32 19.53 -17.33 -9.87
C PRO A 32 19.25 -16.14 -8.94
N ASP A 33 17.99 -15.73 -8.84
CA ASP A 33 17.45 -14.67 -7.97
C ASP A 33 16.75 -15.20 -6.72
N GLY A 34 16.65 -16.53 -6.55
CA GLY A 34 15.95 -17.15 -5.42
C GLY A 34 14.43 -17.09 -5.50
N SER A 35 13.83 -16.73 -6.65
CA SER A 35 12.38 -16.51 -6.77
C SER A 35 11.52 -17.73 -6.42
N ASP A 36 12.09 -18.94 -6.50
CA ASP A 36 11.43 -20.21 -6.25
C ASP A 36 11.52 -20.68 -4.79
N ILE A 37 12.13 -19.89 -3.91
CA ILE A 37 12.27 -20.22 -2.49
C ILE A 37 10.92 -20.11 -1.78
N ARG A 38 10.57 -21.12 -0.98
CA ARG A 38 9.39 -21.12 -0.09
C ARG A 38 9.72 -21.66 1.28
N PHE A 39 8.95 -21.25 2.27
CA PHE A 39 9.00 -21.81 3.61
C PHE A 39 7.62 -22.27 4.05
N SER A 40 7.55 -23.38 4.80
CA SER A 40 6.29 -23.84 5.39
C SER A 40 6.47 -24.45 6.79
N VAL A 41 5.41 -24.37 7.60
CA VAL A 41 5.28 -25.06 8.88
C VAL A 41 3.99 -25.84 8.86
N ASN A 42 4.07 -27.17 9.06
CA ASN A 42 2.91 -28.08 8.97
C ASN A 42 2.13 -27.87 7.66
N ASP A 43 2.85 -27.80 6.54
CA ASP A 43 2.33 -27.56 5.19
C ASP A 43 1.65 -26.20 4.95
N ASN A 44 1.61 -25.32 5.94
CA ASN A 44 1.17 -23.93 5.76
C ASN A 44 2.34 -23.05 5.33
N GLN A 45 2.19 -22.37 4.19
CA GLN A 45 3.20 -21.46 3.67
C GLN A 45 3.43 -20.27 4.62
N LEU A 46 4.69 -19.91 4.82
CA LEU A 46 5.10 -18.74 5.59
C LEU A 46 5.34 -17.54 4.69
N TYR A 47 5.05 -16.34 5.21
CA TYR A 47 5.59 -15.12 4.63
C TYR A 47 7.10 -15.09 4.80
N HIS A 48 7.79 -14.63 3.77
CA HIS A 48 9.23 -14.45 3.79
C HIS A 48 9.62 -13.22 2.99
N TRP A 49 10.83 -12.72 3.23
CA TRP A 49 11.43 -11.67 2.45
C TRP A 49 12.91 -11.97 2.24
N ILE A 50 13.33 -11.96 0.97
CA ILE A 50 14.72 -12.11 0.55
C ILE A 50 15.37 -10.73 0.66
N GLU A 51 16.18 -10.55 1.71
CA GLU A 51 16.96 -9.32 1.93
C GLU A 51 18.12 -9.23 0.94
N GLU A 52 18.79 -10.36 0.71
CA GLU A 52 19.92 -10.48 -0.20
C GLU A 52 19.96 -11.89 -0.76
N TRP A 53 20.20 -12.01 -2.06
CA TRP A 53 20.46 -13.27 -2.74
C TRP A 53 21.58 -13.08 -3.74
N ASP A 54 22.71 -13.74 -3.51
CA ASP A 54 23.86 -13.73 -4.39
C ASP A 54 24.30 -15.17 -4.67
N ALA A 55 23.84 -15.70 -5.80
CA ALA A 55 24.18 -17.03 -6.27
C ALA A 55 25.66 -17.16 -6.70
N GLU A 56 26.36 -16.05 -7.01
CA GLU A 56 27.77 -16.07 -7.39
C GLU A 56 28.68 -16.17 -6.16
N SER A 57 28.37 -15.42 -5.11
CA SER A 57 29.07 -15.52 -3.83
C SER A 57 28.55 -16.67 -2.94
N GLU A 58 27.51 -17.37 -3.39
CA GLU A 58 26.83 -18.45 -2.68
C GLU A 58 26.42 -18.00 -1.26
N SER A 59 25.73 -16.86 -1.19
CA SER A 59 25.22 -16.30 0.06
C SER A 59 23.80 -15.73 -0.09
N ALA A 60 22.97 -15.89 0.94
CA ALA A 60 21.66 -15.25 1.00
C ALA A 60 21.24 -14.95 2.44
N ILE A 61 20.48 -13.86 2.59
CA ILE A 61 19.84 -13.43 3.83
C ILE A 61 18.34 -13.43 3.57
N ILE A 62 17.60 -14.28 4.29
CA ILE A 62 16.15 -14.43 4.11
C ILE A 62 15.48 -14.32 5.46
N TRP A 63 14.42 -13.52 5.55
CA TRP A 63 13.59 -13.41 6.74
C TRP A 63 12.31 -14.20 6.56
N ILE A 64 11.86 -14.90 7.60
CA ILE A 64 10.60 -15.64 7.60
C ILE A 64 9.75 -15.24 8.81
N LYS A 65 8.43 -15.20 8.65
CA LYS A 65 7.49 -14.95 9.75
C LYS A 65 6.94 -16.28 10.27
N VAL A 66 7.39 -16.68 11.45
CA VAL A 66 6.98 -17.95 12.07
C VAL A 66 5.76 -17.73 12.97
N PRO A 67 4.61 -18.38 12.72
CA PRO A 67 3.37 -18.11 13.45
C PRO A 67 3.45 -18.39 14.95
N SER A 68 4.18 -19.44 15.34
CA SER A 68 4.32 -19.85 16.73
C SER A 68 5.65 -20.57 16.95
N ILE A 69 6.41 -20.16 17.96
CA ILE A 69 7.59 -20.85 18.49
C ILE A 69 7.36 -21.03 20.00
N PRO A 70 7.10 -22.26 20.48
CA PRO A 70 6.81 -22.50 21.89
C PRO A 70 8.00 -22.21 22.81
N ALA A 71 7.73 -21.72 24.03
CA ALA A 71 8.73 -21.44 25.05
C ALA A 71 9.66 -22.64 25.32
N ASN A 72 10.97 -22.43 25.24
CA ASN A 72 12.01 -23.48 25.33
C ASN A 72 11.78 -24.68 24.39
N GLY A 73 11.00 -24.46 23.31
CA GLY A 73 10.58 -25.48 22.37
C GLY A 73 11.32 -25.38 21.04
N MET A 74 11.03 -26.33 20.15
CA MET A 74 11.54 -26.35 18.78
C MET A 74 10.39 -26.30 17.78
N THR A 75 10.58 -25.55 16.70
CA THR A 75 9.63 -25.47 15.57
C THR A 75 10.33 -25.94 14.31
N GLY A 76 9.76 -26.96 13.65
CA GLY A 76 10.25 -27.44 12.35
C GLY A 76 9.73 -26.56 11.23
N VAL A 77 10.63 -26.10 10.36
CA VAL A 77 10.31 -25.34 9.14
C VAL A 77 10.87 -26.07 7.94
N THR A 78 10.05 -26.28 6.92
CA THR A 78 10.45 -26.84 5.64
C THR A 78 10.78 -25.70 4.67
N MET A 79 11.92 -25.79 3.99
CA MET A 79 12.28 -24.89 2.89
C MET A 79 12.11 -25.65 1.57
N HIS A 80 11.41 -25.07 0.61
CA HIS A 80 11.18 -25.65 -0.72
C HIS A 80 11.88 -24.78 -1.78
N TYR A 81 12.39 -25.43 -2.82
CA TYR A 81 13.13 -24.85 -3.94
C TYR A 81 13.24 -25.88 -5.07
N GLY A 82 13.72 -25.47 -6.24
CA GLY A 82 13.92 -26.33 -7.42
C GLY A 82 12.75 -26.31 -8.40
N ASN A 83 11.83 -25.37 -8.27
CA ASN A 83 10.74 -25.16 -9.21
C ASN A 83 10.97 -23.87 -10.02
N PRO A 84 11.60 -23.95 -11.20
CA PRO A 84 11.92 -22.76 -11.97
C PRO A 84 10.68 -22.01 -12.49
N ALA A 85 9.49 -22.63 -12.47
CA ALA A 85 8.23 -21.99 -12.85
C ALA A 85 7.56 -21.23 -11.68
N ALA A 86 8.12 -21.28 -10.46
CA ALA A 86 7.60 -20.54 -9.34
C ALA A 86 7.94 -19.04 -9.48
N THR A 87 6.91 -18.20 -9.41
CA THR A 87 7.05 -16.73 -9.37
C THR A 87 7.64 -16.29 -8.04
N ASP A 88 8.30 -15.13 -7.98
CA ASP A 88 8.72 -14.60 -6.68
C ASP A 88 7.49 -14.23 -5.83
N ILE A 89 7.53 -14.54 -4.53
CA ILE A 89 6.52 -14.12 -3.55
C ILE A 89 7.16 -13.48 -2.31
N SER A 90 8.47 -13.19 -2.37
CA SER A 90 9.20 -12.45 -1.34
C SER A 90 8.48 -11.13 -1.04
N ASN A 91 8.09 -10.91 0.20
CA ASN A 91 7.30 -9.74 0.60
C ASN A 91 7.67 -9.28 2.02
N GLY A 92 8.32 -8.12 2.12
CA GLY A 92 8.72 -7.53 3.39
C GLY A 92 7.53 -7.09 4.25
N ALA A 93 6.53 -6.43 3.65
CA ALA A 93 5.35 -5.91 4.34
C ALA A 93 4.56 -6.98 5.09
N SER A 94 4.43 -8.18 4.53
CA SER A 94 3.76 -9.31 5.18
C SER A 94 4.64 -10.00 6.23
N THR A 95 5.97 -9.92 6.06
CA THR A 95 6.95 -10.57 6.92
C THR A 95 7.16 -9.80 8.23
N PHE A 96 7.31 -8.49 8.16
CA PHE A 96 7.63 -7.63 9.31
C PHE A 96 6.39 -6.99 9.94
N ASP A 97 6.58 -6.33 11.08
CA ASP A 97 5.52 -5.53 11.73
C ASP A 97 5.45 -4.12 11.12
N PHE A 98 6.51 -3.72 10.42
CA PHE A 98 6.61 -2.54 9.57
C PHE A 98 7.65 -2.83 8.49
N PHE A 99 7.43 -2.37 7.26
CA PHE A 99 8.38 -2.51 6.17
C PHE A 99 8.22 -1.38 5.16
N ASP A 100 9.34 -0.92 4.62
CA ASP A 100 9.40 -0.02 3.47
C ASP A 100 10.73 -0.24 2.74
N ASP A 101 10.68 -0.48 1.44
CA ASP A 101 11.82 -0.62 0.52
C ASP A 101 11.89 0.55 -0.48
N PHE A 102 11.08 1.59 -0.26
CA PHE A 102 11.09 2.86 -0.99
C PHE A 102 10.98 2.71 -2.52
N VAL A 103 10.34 1.65 -3.00
CA VAL A 103 10.06 1.45 -4.44
C VAL A 103 8.99 2.44 -4.94
N GLU A 104 8.08 2.88 -4.07
CA GLU A 104 7.07 3.89 -4.39
C GLU A 104 7.66 5.31 -4.54
N SER A 105 7.19 6.08 -5.52
CA SER A 105 7.76 7.40 -5.82
C SER A 105 7.38 8.53 -4.84
N ARG A 106 6.54 8.29 -3.82
CA ARG A 106 6.04 9.33 -2.90
C ARG A 106 5.81 8.87 -1.45
N LEU A 107 6.50 9.52 -0.50
CA LEU A 107 6.42 9.28 0.95
C LEU A 107 5.05 9.55 1.60
N GLY A 108 4.21 10.39 1.02
CA GLY A 108 2.88 10.69 1.58
C GLY A 108 1.93 9.49 1.55
N ILE A 109 2.20 8.55 0.63
CA ILE A 109 1.45 7.33 0.39
C ILE A 109 2.07 6.20 1.23
N ALA A 110 3.40 6.07 1.19
CA ALA A 110 4.18 5.12 1.97
C ALA A 110 4.36 5.55 3.44
N ASN A 111 3.58 5.00 4.37
CA ASN A 111 3.89 4.77 5.81
C ASN A 111 4.57 5.85 6.70
N TRP A 112 4.88 7.04 6.18
CA TRP A 112 5.75 8.04 6.75
C TRP A 112 5.11 9.44 6.66
N ARG A 113 5.56 10.32 7.55
CA ARG A 113 5.43 11.77 7.46
C ARG A 113 6.82 12.32 7.19
N SER A 114 6.91 13.31 6.32
CA SER A 114 8.17 13.98 5.99
C SER A 114 8.17 15.40 6.52
N ASP A 115 9.31 15.86 7.03
CA ASP A 115 9.55 17.27 7.35
C ASP A 115 10.94 17.69 6.87
N THR A 116 11.05 18.96 6.46
CA THR A 116 12.30 19.55 5.98
C THR A 116 12.38 20.99 6.43
N ASN A 117 13.60 21.47 6.67
CA ASN A 117 13.81 22.87 6.99
C ASN A 117 14.98 23.46 6.21
N ALA A 118 14.84 24.76 5.89
CA ALA A 118 15.79 25.57 5.16
C ALA A 118 16.22 24.94 3.82
N GLY A 119 17.33 24.20 3.81
CA GLY A 119 17.90 23.59 2.64
C GLY A 119 17.80 22.08 2.62
N GLY A 120 16.96 21.47 3.47
CA GLY A 120 16.72 20.02 3.45
C GLY A 120 15.81 19.62 2.29
N GLU A 121 16.12 18.49 1.66
CA GLU A 121 15.35 17.91 0.57
C GLU A 121 15.20 16.41 0.82
N ILE A 122 14.11 15.82 0.31
CA ILE A 122 13.88 14.39 0.40
C ILE A 122 13.58 13.88 -1.01
N GLU A 123 14.34 12.88 -1.43
CA GLU A 123 14.26 12.30 -2.77
C GLU A 123 14.04 10.79 -2.65
N ILE A 124 13.19 10.22 -3.51
CA ILE A 124 13.12 8.78 -3.72
C ILE A 124 13.43 8.51 -5.18
N SER A 125 14.39 7.62 -5.42
CA SER A 125 14.71 7.16 -6.78
C SER A 125 15.23 5.73 -6.74
N ASN A 126 14.72 4.87 -7.62
CA ASN A 126 15.17 3.49 -7.77
C ASN A 126 15.20 2.67 -6.45
N GLY A 127 14.15 2.76 -5.63
CA GLY A 127 14.12 2.03 -4.34
C GLY A 127 14.99 2.64 -3.24
N ILE A 128 15.53 3.86 -3.45
CA ILE A 128 16.43 4.49 -2.48
C ILE A 128 15.83 5.82 -2.03
N LEU A 129 15.57 5.92 -0.73
CA LEU A 129 15.27 7.17 -0.05
C LEU A 129 16.57 7.94 0.24
N SER A 130 16.60 9.23 -0.07
CA SER A 130 17.69 10.14 0.25
C SER A 130 17.20 11.31 1.11
N LEU A 131 17.74 11.44 2.32
CA LEU A 131 17.53 12.60 3.21
C LEU A 131 18.68 13.59 3.00
N VAL A 132 18.47 14.53 2.08
CA VAL A 132 19.48 15.44 1.54
C VAL A 132 19.53 16.75 2.30
N ASN A 133 20.73 17.32 2.42
CA ASN A 133 20.95 18.67 2.95
C ASN A 133 21.86 19.46 2.01
N PRO A 134 21.39 19.84 0.81
CA PRO A 134 22.21 20.48 -0.23
C PRO A 134 22.74 21.88 0.13
N ILE A 135 22.20 22.57 1.12
CA ILE A 135 22.61 23.96 1.41
C ILE A 135 22.97 24.08 2.88
N LYS A 136 24.21 24.50 3.17
CA LYS A 136 24.60 24.86 4.54
C LYS A 136 23.66 25.92 5.10
N HIS A 137 22.83 25.50 6.03
CA HIS A 137 22.07 26.39 6.89
C HIS A 137 22.26 25.95 8.35
N PRO A 138 22.30 26.85 9.35
CA PRO A 138 22.47 26.45 10.75
C PRO A 138 21.34 25.58 11.33
N THR A 139 20.28 25.34 10.56
CA THR A 139 19.05 24.66 10.96
C THR A 139 18.50 23.75 9.85
N ASP A 140 19.30 23.45 8.82
CA ASP A 140 18.85 22.54 7.76
C ASP A 140 18.65 21.13 8.31
N PHE A 141 17.55 20.51 7.91
CA PHE A 141 17.36 19.09 8.13
C PHE A 141 16.39 18.53 7.11
N SER A 142 16.50 17.24 6.90
CA SER A 142 15.51 16.39 6.25
C SER A 142 15.23 15.21 7.15
N GLU A 143 13.94 14.94 7.38
CA GLU A 143 13.51 13.86 8.25
C GLU A 143 12.26 13.15 7.74
N ILE A 144 12.14 11.89 8.15
CA ILE A 144 10.90 11.12 8.04
C ILE A 144 10.58 10.46 9.37
N THR A 145 9.29 10.33 9.64
CA THR A 145 8.76 9.70 10.85
C THR A 145 7.57 8.82 10.54
N SER A 146 7.52 7.61 11.09
CA SER A 146 6.46 6.66 10.74
C SER A 146 5.07 7.17 11.14
N LYS A 147 4.05 6.77 10.38
CA LYS A 147 2.64 7.00 10.75
C LYS A 147 2.27 6.16 11.97
N ASP A 148 2.76 4.92 12.02
CA ASP A 148 2.55 3.97 13.11
C ASP A 148 3.55 4.14 14.26
N ALA A 149 3.19 3.60 15.42
CA ALA A 149 4.02 3.56 16.62
C ALA A 149 4.17 2.11 17.10
N PHE A 150 5.28 1.82 17.77
CA PHE A 150 5.67 0.46 18.15
C PHE A 150 5.99 0.39 19.64
N GLY A 151 5.52 -0.65 20.31
CA GLY A 151 5.79 -0.90 21.71
C GLY A 151 7.16 -1.53 21.99
N ILE A 152 7.52 -1.58 23.28
CA ILE A 152 8.73 -2.25 23.78
C ILE A 152 8.81 -3.72 23.36
N ASN A 153 10.04 -4.24 23.26
CA ASN A 153 10.40 -5.56 22.71
C ASN A 153 10.36 -5.62 21.18
N SER A 154 10.80 -4.52 20.58
CA SER A 154 10.87 -4.33 19.14
C SER A 154 12.28 -3.91 18.73
N MET A 155 12.60 -4.12 17.47
CA MET A 155 13.87 -3.72 16.87
C MET A 155 13.60 -3.01 15.54
N PHE A 156 14.10 -1.78 15.44
CA PHE A 156 14.06 -0.98 14.23
C PHE A 156 15.36 -1.15 13.45
N VAL A 157 15.27 -1.71 12.24
CA VAL A 157 16.42 -2.02 11.38
C VAL A 157 16.33 -1.20 10.10
N VAL A 158 17.44 -0.60 9.71
CA VAL A 158 17.54 0.22 8.49
C VAL A 158 18.82 -0.12 7.76
N LYS A 159 18.71 -0.46 6.46
CA LYS A 159 19.87 -0.52 5.58
C LYS A 159 20.15 0.87 5.05
N ARG A 160 21.23 1.46 5.52
CA ARG A 160 21.57 2.86 5.26
C ARG A 160 23.01 3.03 4.83
N MET A 161 23.28 4.15 4.18
CA MET A 161 24.63 4.61 3.89
C MET A 161 24.74 6.12 4.08
N LYS A 162 25.92 6.56 4.49
CA LYS A 162 26.27 7.98 4.48
C LYS A 162 26.88 8.34 3.13
N VAL A 163 26.42 9.43 2.54
CA VAL A 163 27.02 10.05 1.37
C VAL A 163 27.42 11.48 1.67
N THR A 164 28.68 11.79 1.41
CA THR A 164 29.32 13.07 1.62
C THR A 164 29.51 13.70 0.26
N THR A 165 28.93 14.87 0.05
CA THR A 165 29.19 15.68 -1.13
C THR A 165 29.98 16.94 -0.72
N GLY A 166 30.75 17.49 -1.66
CA GLY A 166 31.64 18.63 -1.40
C GLY A 166 33.07 18.21 -1.05
N SER A 167 33.85 19.15 -0.48
CA SER A 167 35.29 18.99 -0.24
C SER A 167 35.67 18.58 1.19
N GLU A 168 34.73 18.68 2.14
CA GLU A 168 34.96 18.32 3.54
C GLU A 168 34.58 16.85 3.77
N PRO A 169 35.50 15.98 4.23
CA PRO A 169 35.27 14.53 4.30
C PRO A 169 34.40 14.10 5.50
N ILE A 170 33.81 15.04 6.24
CA ILE A 170 33.06 14.76 7.46
C ILE A 170 31.68 14.19 7.15
N GLY A 171 31.01 14.65 6.11
CA GLY A 171 29.68 14.17 5.78
C GLY A 171 28.57 14.73 6.69
N PRO A 172 27.30 14.34 6.45
CA PRO A 172 26.16 14.77 7.26
C PRO A 172 26.20 14.13 8.63
N VAL A 173 25.50 14.78 9.56
CA VAL A 173 25.12 14.17 10.82
C VAL A 173 23.91 13.32 10.54
N LEU A 174 23.98 12.05 10.91
CA LEU A 174 22.90 11.11 10.70
C LEU A 174 22.29 10.67 12.03
N GLU A 175 20.97 10.69 12.11
CA GLU A 175 20.19 10.22 13.25
C GLU A 175 19.21 9.12 12.84
N GLN A 176 19.16 8.06 13.63
CA GLN A 176 18.19 6.97 13.54
C GLN A 176 17.63 6.74 14.94
N GLY A 177 16.32 6.55 15.06
CA GLY A 177 15.78 6.34 16.39
C GLY A 177 14.27 6.19 16.44
N LEU A 178 13.77 6.38 17.66
CA LEU A 178 12.37 6.32 18.02
C LEU A 178 11.98 7.61 18.74
N ARG A 179 10.79 8.16 18.47
CA ARG A 179 10.27 9.36 19.12
C ARG A 179 8.79 9.26 19.45
N ASP A 180 8.36 9.99 20.47
CA ASP A 180 6.98 9.99 20.93
C ASP A 180 5.99 10.42 19.82
N PRO A 181 4.81 9.80 19.74
CA PRO A 181 3.77 10.20 18.78
C PRO A 181 3.03 11.50 19.10
N GLN A 182 2.98 11.93 20.37
CA GLN A 182 2.19 13.09 20.84
C GLN A 182 3.06 14.32 21.09
N ASP A 183 4.21 14.14 21.76
CA ASP A 183 5.22 15.19 21.95
C ASP A 183 6.61 14.64 21.63
N GLU A 184 7.06 14.92 20.40
CA GLU A 184 8.32 14.44 19.84
C GLU A 184 9.58 14.81 20.64
N SER A 185 9.45 15.67 21.66
CA SER A 185 10.52 16.07 22.56
C SER A 185 10.54 15.32 23.90
N GLU A 186 9.41 14.76 24.35
CA GLU A 186 9.25 14.14 25.67
C GLU A 186 9.90 12.74 25.78
N ASN A 187 9.63 11.85 24.81
CA ASN A 187 10.14 10.46 24.84
C ASN A 187 10.91 10.11 23.56
N ARG A 188 12.20 9.76 23.68
CA ARG A 188 13.07 9.51 22.51
C ARG A 188 14.19 8.51 22.78
N ILE A 189 14.53 7.72 21.77
CA ILE A 189 15.72 6.85 21.71
C ILE A 189 16.44 7.16 20.40
N ILE A 190 17.50 7.97 20.42
CA ILE A 190 18.17 8.45 19.20
C ILE A 190 19.63 8.02 19.17
N LEU A 191 19.98 7.24 18.15
CA LEU A 191 21.35 6.98 17.73
C LEU A 191 21.81 8.12 16.82
N ARG A 192 22.95 8.73 17.15
CA ARG A 192 23.57 9.78 16.34
C ARG A 192 24.97 9.36 15.92
N THR A 193 25.26 9.49 14.63
CA THR A 193 26.55 9.17 14.01
C THR A 193 27.11 10.41 13.31
N GLU A 194 28.40 10.67 13.52
CA GLU A 194 29.10 11.86 13.03
C GLU A 194 30.51 11.50 12.53
N LEU A 195 31.16 12.48 11.88
CA LEU A 195 32.55 12.42 11.40
C LEU A 195 32.76 11.47 10.21
N ALA A 196 33.94 11.59 9.61
CA ALA A 196 34.41 10.68 8.58
C ALA A 196 34.34 9.24 9.11
N ASN A 197 33.91 8.32 8.23
CA ASN A 197 33.66 6.92 8.54
C ASN A 197 32.66 6.61 9.67
N GLU A 198 31.80 7.57 10.03
CA GLU A 198 30.87 7.44 11.17
C GLU A 198 31.60 7.05 12.47
N SER A 199 32.79 7.64 12.67
CA SER A 199 33.73 7.30 13.74
C SER A 199 33.36 7.86 15.11
N LYS A 200 32.27 8.63 15.19
CA LYS A 200 31.75 9.15 16.46
C LYS A 200 30.29 8.79 16.59
N VAL A 201 29.95 8.10 17.67
CA VAL A 201 28.62 7.54 17.90
C VAL A 201 28.13 7.86 19.30
N SER A 202 26.88 8.31 19.40
CA SER A 202 26.28 8.65 20.69
C SER A 202 24.80 8.33 20.77
N TRP A 203 24.33 8.08 21.98
CA TRP A 203 22.93 8.00 22.35
C TRP A 203 22.40 9.33 22.87
N THR A 204 21.16 9.63 22.51
CA THR A 204 20.29 10.53 23.25
C THR A 204 19.02 9.78 23.63
N LEU A 205 18.82 9.58 24.93
CA LEU A 205 17.63 8.97 25.50
C LEU A 205 16.88 10.04 26.30
N THR A 206 15.59 10.20 26.06
CA THR A 206 14.74 11.13 26.81
C THR A 206 13.49 10.38 27.27
N ARG A 207 13.08 10.61 28.51
CA ARG A 207 11.78 10.19 29.03
C ARG A 207 11.27 11.26 29.99
N ASP A 208 10.02 11.71 29.83
CA ASP A 208 9.38 12.70 30.71
C ASP A 208 10.28 13.95 30.98
N ASP A 209 10.89 14.50 29.92
CA ASP A 209 11.91 15.58 29.94
C ASP A 209 13.29 15.23 30.52
N ASP A 210 13.43 14.13 31.24
CA ASP A 210 14.72 13.67 31.76
C ASP A 210 15.57 13.06 30.65
N LYS A 211 16.81 13.54 30.54
CA LYS A 211 17.64 13.31 29.36
C LYS A 211 19.01 12.73 29.67
N PHE A 212 19.27 11.56 29.11
CA PHE A 212 20.60 10.97 29.04
C PHE A 212 21.24 11.25 27.68
N LYS A 213 22.44 11.81 27.69
CA LYS A 213 23.29 11.90 26.49
C LYS A 213 24.58 11.16 26.76
N SER A 214 24.89 10.17 25.94
CA SER A 214 26.18 9.50 26.05
C SER A 214 27.31 10.41 25.56
N ARG A 215 28.54 10.09 25.96
CA ARG A 215 29.72 10.55 25.22
C ARG A 215 29.86 9.73 23.95
N ASP A 216 30.94 9.99 23.20
CA ASP A 216 31.36 9.12 22.12
C ASP A 216 31.60 7.69 22.65
N LEU A 217 30.83 6.73 22.14
CA LEU A 217 30.78 5.34 22.63
C LEU A 217 31.67 4.40 21.81
N THR A 218 31.76 4.63 20.49
CA THR A 218 32.39 3.70 19.55
C THR A 218 32.74 4.39 18.23
N ASP A 219 33.51 3.68 17.42
CA ASP A 219 33.85 4.02 16.03
C ASP A 219 33.26 2.91 15.14
N LEU A 220 32.38 3.27 14.21
CA LEU A 220 31.75 2.29 13.32
C LEU A 220 32.65 1.86 12.16
N GLY A 221 33.64 2.68 11.79
CA GLY A 221 34.56 2.42 10.68
C GLY A 221 33.85 2.14 9.36
N ILE A 222 32.69 2.74 9.09
CA ILE A 222 31.93 2.56 7.85
C ILE A 222 32.58 3.40 6.76
N ALA A 223 33.17 2.79 5.75
CA ALA A 223 33.74 3.57 4.65
C ALA A 223 32.64 4.37 3.93
N GLU A 224 33.01 5.54 3.43
CA GLU A 224 32.11 6.42 2.68
C GLU A 224 31.41 5.68 1.53
N GLY A 225 30.09 5.86 1.38
CA GLY A 225 29.32 5.20 0.32
C GLY A 225 29.12 3.69 0.49
N THR A 226 29.35 3.14 1.70
CA THR A 226 29.16 1.71 1.99
C THR A 226 27.81 1.48 2.67
N TRP A 227 27.00 0.59 2.09
CA TRP A 227 25.77 0.10 2.70
C TRP A 227 26.04 -0.79 3.91
N TYR A 228 25.25 -0.62 4.97
CA TYR A 228 25.24 -1.51 6.12
C TYR A 228 23.87 -1.46 6.81
N THR A 229 23.54 -2.50 7.59
CA THR A 229 22.32 -2.48 8.40
C THR A 229 22.62 -1.97 9.81
N SER A 230 21.80 -1.02 10.25
CA SER A 230 21.84 -0.41 11.58
C SER A 230 20.55 -0.78 12.31
N GLY A 231 20.68 -1.53 13.40
CA GLY A 231 19.56 -2.02 14.20
C GLY A 231 19.53 -1.40 15.58
N ILE A 232 18.37 -0.91 16.02
CA ILE A 232 18.13 -0.42 17.39
C ILE A 232 17.08 -1.32 18.03
N ALA A 233 17.48 -2.09 19.05
CA ALA A 233 16.55 -2.89 19.85
C ALA A 233 16.24 -2.15 21.16
N TRP A 234 14.95 -1.99 21.49
CA TRP A 234 14.51 -1.50 22.79
C TRP A 234 13.57 -2.53 23.42
N TYR A 235 13.91 -2.99 24.61
CA TYR A 235 13.32 -4.20 25.16
C TYR A 235 13.37 -4.25 26.68
N GLN A 236 12.49 -5.06 27.25
CA GLN A 236 12.44 -5.33 28.67
C GLN A 236 12.91 -6.76 28.95
N ASP A 237 13.83 -6.88 29.91
CA ASP A 237 14.38 -8.14 30.40
C ASP A 237 14.25 -8.20 31.93
N GLY A 238 13.22 -8.91 32.41
CA GLY A 238 12.82 -8.87 33.81
C GLY A 238 12.48 -7.45 34.26
N ASP A 239 13.22 -6.98 35.27
CA ASP A 239 13.08 -5.64 35.86
C ASP A 239 13.97 -4.60 35.15
N PHE A 240 14.64 -4.96 34.05
CA PHE A 240 15.50 -4.04 33.31
C PHE A 240 14.86 -3.60 31.99
N LYS A 241 14.89 -2.30 31.72
CA LYS A 241 14.71 -1.77 30.36
C LYS A 241 16.07 -1.59 29.72
N ASN A 242 16.16 -1.89 28.42
CA ASN A 242 17.41 -1.93 27.69
C ASN A 242 17.27 -1.30 26.32
N VAL A 243 18.35 -0.66 25.88
CA VAL A 243 18.57 -0.24 24.49
C VAL A 243 19.90 -0.81 24.02
N SER A 244 19.90 -1.42 22.84
CA SER A 244 21.07 -2.03 22.21
C SER A 244 21.16 -1.64 20.75
N TRP A 245 22.39 -1.57 20.23
CA TRP A 245 22.65 -1.29 18.83
C TRP A 245 23.36 -2.45 18.13
N PHE A 246 23.03 -2.64 16.85
CA PHE A 246 23.50 -3.72 16.01
C PHE A 246 24.02 -3.16 14.68
N LYS A 247 25.18 -3.68 14.25
CA LYS A 247 25.76 -3.45 12.93
C LYS A 247 25.74 -4.75 12.15
N ASN A 248 25.08 -4.80 10.99
CA ASN A 248 25.02 -6.01 10.16
C ASN A 248 24.53 -7.23 10.97
N GLY A 249 23.49 -7.03 11.78
CA GLY A 249 22.96 -8.05 12.70
C GLY A 249 23.83 -8.37 13.92
N VAL A 250 25.03 -7.79 14.06
CA VAL A 250 25.94 -8.05 15.18
C VAL A 250 25.82 -6.95 16.24
N ARG A 251 25.47 -7.33 17.47
CA ARG A 251 25.34 -6.42 18.62
C ARG A 251 26.69 -5.81 19.00
N ASP A 252 26.75 -4.49 19.15
CA ASP A 252 27.89 -3.80 19.77
C ASP A 252 27.59 -3.53 21.24
N THR A 253 28.18 -4.34 22.14
CA THR A 253 27.92 -4.23 23.58
C THR A 253 28.41 -2.92 24.21
N ARG A 254 29.27 -2.15 23.51
CA ARG A 254 29.66 -0.79 23.95
C ARG A 254 28.51 0.20 23.85
N MET A 255 27.49 -0.13 23.06
CA MET A 255 26.29 0.67 22.84
C MET A 255 25.13 0.24 23.73
N ASP A 256 25.31 -0.73 24.62
CA ASP A 256 24.25 -1.16 25.53
C ASP A 256 24.00 -0.12 26.62
N TYR A 257 22.74 0.25 26.80
CA TYR A 257 22.27 1.05 27.91
C TYR A 257 21.13 0.31 28.61
N SER A 258 21.29 0.08 29.91
CA SER A 258 20.34 -0.65 30.73
C SER A 258 19.95 0.18 31.94
N TYR A 259 18.69 0.08 32.32
CA TYR A 259 18.16 0.73 33.50
C TYR A 259 17.32 -0.24 34.32
N TYR A 260 17.51 -0.22 35.64
CA TYR A 260 16.83 -1.13 36.59
C TYR A 260 15.60 -0.46 37.19
N ILE A 261 14.48 -1.18 37.18
CA ILE A 261 13.22 -0.77 37.80
C ILE A 261 13.20 -1.31 39.24
N GLU A 262 13.49 -0.46 40.22
CA GLU A 262 13.22 -0.76 41.64
C GLU A 262 11.81 -0.26 41.98
N ASN A 263 11.08 -0.97 42.86
CA ASN A 263 9.65 -0.80 43.19
C ASN A 263 9.05 0.62 42.96
N GLU A 264 7.79 0.68 42.47
CA GLU A 264 7.01 1.88 42.06
C GLU A 264 6.97 3.09 43.03
N ASP A 265 7.50 2.97 44.25
CA ASP A 265 7.42 3.96 45.33
C ASP A 265 8.66 4.89 45.47
N GLU A 266 9.74 4.70 44.70
CA GLU A 266 10.85 5.66 44.64
C GLU A 266 10.96 6.32 43.25
N THR A 267 11.05 7.65 43.22
CA THR A 267 11.30 8.42 41.98
C THR A 267 12.72 8.16 41.50
N ILE A 268 12.92 7.09 40.75
CA ILE A 268 14.18 6.79 40.06
C ILE A 268 14.02 7.24 38.61
N ILE A 269 14.98 8.01 38.11
CA ILE A 269 14.93 8.62 36.77
C ILE A 269 15.33 7.58 35.71
N ASP A 270 14.33 6.91 35.15
CA ASP A 270 14.42 6.07 33.95
C ASP A 270 14.49 6.96 32.70
N HIS A 271 15.33 6.61 31.74
CA HIS A 271 15.46 7.36 30.48
C HIS A 271 14.99 6.55 29.27
N ILE A 272 14.54 5.30 29.47
CA ILE A 272 14.07 4.42 28.40
C ILE A 272 12.54 4.44 28.41
N PRO A 273 11.90 5.01 27.39
CA PRO A 273 10.45 5.00 27.29
C PRO A 273 9.90 3.58 27.14
N ASP A 274 8.73 3.34 27.73
CA ASP A 274 7.96 2.10 27.66
C ASP A 274 6.63 2.26 26.90
N ASN A 275 6.29 3.49 26.50
CA ASN A 275 5.19 3.77 25.60
C ASN A 275 5.51 3.39 24.14
N GLU A 276 4.48 3.40 23.30
CA GLU A 276 4.67 3.21 21.86
C GLU A 276 5.37 4.42 21.24
N LEU A 277 6.39 4.16 20.44
CA LEU A 277 7.21 5.19 19.78
C LEU A 277 7.18 5.04 18.26
N LYS A 278 7.22 6.16 17.56
CA LYS A 278 7.34 6.22 16.10
C LYS A 278 8.79 6.10 15.66
N LEU A 279 9.01 5.51 14.50
CA LEU A 279 10.32 5.41 13.86
C LEU A 279 10.74 6.79 13.36
N TYR A 280 12.03 7.08 13.44
CA TYR A 280 12.60 8.38 13.10
C TYR A 280 13.92 8.22 12.36
N LEU A 281 14.03 8.87 11.20
CA LEU A 281 15.26 9.01 10.43
C LEU A 281 15.46 10.48 10.08
N HIS A 282 16.67 10.98 10.31
CA HIS A 282 16.97 12.39 10.16
C HIS A 282 18.42 12.62 9.72
N SER A 283 18.61 13.61 8.86
CA SER A 283 19.90 14.05 8.34
C SER A 283 19.99 15.57 8.51
N THR A 284 21.14 16.08 8.98
CA THR A 284 21.39 17.53 9.13
C THR A 284 22.85 17.89 8.86
N THR A 285 23.12 19.16 8.56
CA THR A 285 24.48 19.68 8.46
C THR A 285 25.08 19.95 9.84
N ALA A 286 26.32 19.50 10.06
CA ALA A 286 27.05 19.92 11.26
C ALA A 286 27.30 21.44 11.23
N SER A 287 26.94 22.13 12.31
CA SER A 287 26.86 23.60 12.43
C SER A 287 28.12 24.40 12.04
N THR A 288 29.28 23.76 11.91
CA THR A 288 30.57 24.40 11.63
C THR A 288 31.05 24.24 10.18
N ILE A 289 30.42 23.39 9.35
CA ILE A 289 30.96 23.00 8.03
C ILE A 289 29.91 23.09 6.93
N ASN A 290 30.36 23.16 5.67
CA ASN A 290 29.49 23.05 4.49
C ASN A 290 29.39 21.57 4.12
N ASN A 291 28.54 20.82 4.83
CA ASN A 291 28.32 19.44 4.44
C ASN A 291 27.05 19.32 3.61
N MET A 292 27.18 18.96 2.34
CA MET A 292 26.06 18.88 1.37
C MET A 292 25.56 17.45 1.12
N GLY A 293 25.90 16.52 2.02
CA GLY A 293 25.62 15.10 1.87
C GLY A 293 24.19 14.68 2.19
N TYR A 294 23.96 13.36 2.24
CA TYR A 294 22.69 12.75 2.56
C TYR A 294 22.82 11.43 3.31
N MET A 295 21.74 11.04 3.98
CA MET A 295 21.50 9.63 4.34
C MET A 295 20.80 8.97 3.16
N ALA A 296 21.38 7.90 2.61
CA ALA A 296 20.65 7.03 1.70
C ALA A 296 20.13 5.82 2.47
N VAL A 297 18.91 5.39 2.16
CA VAL A 297 18.20 4.28 2.81
C VAL A 297 17.62 3.38 1.74
N ASP A 298 17.96 2.10 1.80
CA ASP A 298 17.51 1.05 0.86
C ASP A 298 16.20 0.45 1.37
N TYR A 299 16.17 0.04 2.63
CA TYR A 299 14.93 -0.38 3.29
C TYR A 299 14.96 -0.11 4.79
N ALA A 300 13.77 -0.12 5.38
CA ALA A 300 13.53 0.04 6.80
C ALA A 300 12.45 -0.95 7.25
N PHE A 301 12.68 -1.67 8.36
CA PHE A 301 11.68 -2.57 8.92
C PHE A 301 11.67 -2.61 10.44
N VAL A 302 10.55 -3.01 11.02
CA VAL A 302 10.41 -3.32 12.45
C VAL A 302 10.11 -4.80 12.63
N ARG A 303 10.87 -5.44 13.51
CA ARG A 303 10.64 -6.82 13.93
C ARG A 303 10.52 -6.92 15.44
N LYS A 304 9.90 -8.00 15.90
CA LYS A 304 9.91 -8.37 17.32
C LYS A 304 11.32 -8.75 17.76
N TYR A 305 11.63 -8.41 19.01
CA TYR A 305 12.93 -8.66 19.60
C TYR A 305 12.82 -9.23 21.01
N THR A 306 13.62 -10.24 21.28
CA THR A 306 13.89 -10.76 22.62
C THR A 306 15.41 -10.87 22.80
N PRO A 307 15.97 -10.53 23.98
CA PRO A 307 17.42 -10.57 24.21
C PRO A 307 18.05 -11.95 24.01
N GLN A 308 17.27 -13.02 24.15
CA GLN A 308 17.68 -14.39 23.87
C GLN A 308 17.01 -14.84 22.57
N GLU A 309 17.57 -14.44 21.42
CA GLU A 309 16.96 -14.69 20.11
C GLU A 309 16.87 -16.19 19.79
N PRO A 310 15.83 -16.62 19.04
CA PRO A 310 15.73 -18.00 18.58
C PRO A 310 16.92 -18.41 17.70
N THR A 311 17.35 -19.67 17.81
CA THR A 311 18.46 -20.20 17.02
C THR A 311 17.96 -21.05 15.85
N VAL A 312 18.50 -20.81 14.65
CA VAL A 312 18.16 -21.57 13.44
C VAL A 312 19.20 -22.67 13.21
N PHE A 313 18.72 -23.90 13.03
CA PHE A 313 19.50 -25.07 12.67
C PHE A 313 19.13 -25.56 11.27
N LEU A 314 20.05 -25.39 10.33
CA LEU A 314 19.94 -25.93 8.98
C LEU A 314 20.55 -27.35 8.94
N PRO A 315 19.79 -28.40 8.58
CA PRO A 315 20.40 -29.70 8.34
C PRO A 315 21.28 -29.62 7.10
N GLY A 316 22.53 -30.06 7.20
CA GLY A 316 23.34 -30.36 6.02
C GLY A 316 22.60 -31.39 5.15
N GLU A 317 22.68 -31.21 3.83
CA GLU A 317 21.90 -31.90 2.80
C GLU A 317 21.55 -33.37 3.11
N VAL A 318 20.25 -33.67 3.25
CA VAL A 318 19.72 -35.04 3.16
C VAL A 318 18.68 -35.08 2.05
N VAL A 319 19.07 -35.68 0.92
CA VAL A 319 18.23 -35.88 -0.27
C VAL A 319 17.10 -36.86 0.06
N ALA A 320 15.85 -36.40 0.07
CA ALA A 320 14.66 -37.24 0.11
C ALA A 320 14.05 -37.34 -1.30
N GLN A 321 13.75 -38.58 -1.73
CA GLN A 321 13.20 -38.91 -3.05
C GLN A 321 11.70 -38.56 -3.17
N GLU A 322 11.31 -37.98 -4.31
CA GLU A 322 9.91 -37.70 -4.70
C GLU A 322 9.07 -38.98 -4.88
N PRO A 323 7.75 -38.94 -4.58
CA PRO A 323 6.80 -39.95 -5.02
C PRO A 323 6.19 -39.63 -6.42
N GLU A 324 5.97 -40.68 -7.22
CA GLU A 324 5.45 -40.63 -8.61
C GLU A 324 4.03 -40.03 -8.77
N PRO A 325 3.71 -39.42 -9.93
CA PRO A 325 2.41 -38.82 -10.21
C PRO A 325 1.33 -39.85 -10.65
N LEU A 326 0.06 -39.55 -10.33
CA LEU A 326 -1.13 -40.27 -10.79
C LEU A 326 -1.74 -39.62 -12.05
N PRO A 327 -2.46 -40.38 -12.91
CA PRO A 327 -2.78 -39.94 -14.27
C PRO A 327 -4.01 -39.01 -14.37
N GLU A 328 -3.90 -38.04 -15.28
CA GLU A 328 -4.91 -37.04 -15.66
C GLU A 328 -6.12 -37.64 -16.39
N SER A 329 -7.30 -37.13 -16.08
CA SER A 329 -8.50 -37.25 -16.92
C SER A 329 -8.94 -35.87 -17.39
N GLU A 330 -9.06 -35.74 -18.70
CA GLU A 330 -9.45 -34.56 -19.48
C GLU A 330 -10.65 -33.81 -18.89
N MET A 331 -10.43 -32.54 -18.50
CA MET A 331 -11.46 -31.51 -18.43
C MET A 331 -11.06 -30.39 -19.38
N GLN A 332 -11.88 -30.19 -20.41
CA GLN A 332 -11.73 -29.11 -21.38
C GLN A 332 -12.17 -27.80 -20.72
N VAL A 333 -11.23 -26.88 -20.49
CA VAL A 333 -11.45 -25.56 -19.90
C VAL A 333 -11.72 -24.55 -21.04
N PRO A 334 -12.75 -23.66 -20.94
CA PRO A 334 -12.93 -22.57 -21.90
C PRO A 334 -11.76 -21.59 -21.77
N GLN A 335 -11.21 -21.11 -22.89
CA GLN A 335 -10.14 -20.11 -22.87
C GLN A 335 -10.68 -18.72 -22.45
N PRO A 336 -9.95 -17.96 -21.63
CA PRO A 336 -10.25 -16.56 -21.37
C PRO A 336 -9.92 -15.71 -22.60
N ILE A 337 -10.78 -14.72 -22.88
CA ILE A 337 -10.88 -13.94 -24.13
C ILE A 337 -9.78 -12.88 -24.28
N LEU A 338 -8.91 -12.66 -23.29
CA LEU A 338 -7.99 -11.51 -23.27
C LEU A 338 -6.59 -11.75 -23.84
N LYS A 339 -6.32 -12.94 -24.41
CA LYS A 339 -4.95 -13.38 -24.70
C LYS A 339 -4.22 -12.62 -25.82
N ASP A 340 -4.92 -11.80 -26.61
CA ASP A 340 -4.38 -11.17 -27.82
C ASP A 340 -4.40 -9.62 -27.79
N ILE A 341 -4.80 -8.99 -26.68
CA ILE A 341 -4.76 -7.52 -26.54
C ILE A 341 -3.36 -7.08 -26.09
N ASN A 342 -2.55 -6.56 -27.02
CA ASN A 342 -1.20 -6.07 -26.74
C ASN A 342 -1.17 -4.54 -26.78
N MET A 343 -1.36 -3.91 -25.62
CA MET A 343 -1.45 -2.45 -25.46
C MET A 343 -0.06 -1.78 -25.43
N PRO A 344 0.06 -0.51 -25.87
CA PRO A 344 1.35 0.19 -25.89
C PRO A 344 1.98 0.35 -24.51
N ALA A 345 3.27 0.07 -24.44
CA ALA A 345 4.12 0.44 -23.32
C ALA A 345 4.23 1.98 -23.23
N SER A 346 3.59 2.59 -22.23
CA SER A 346 3.98 3.91 -21.75
C SER A 346 4.24 3.84 -20.25
N GLU A 347 5.35 4.42 -19.82
CA GLU A 347 6.00 4.21 -18.52
C GLU A 347 5.22 4.75 -17.28
N ALA A 348 3.93 5.11 -17.39
CA ALA A 348 3.16 5.65 -16.24
C ALA A 348 1.62 5.61 -16.32
N GLY A 349 0.99 5.03 -17.35
CA GLY A 349 -0.47 5.07 -17.50
C GLY A 349 -1.22 3.98 -16.74
N LYS A 350 -2.30 4.33 -16.03
CA LYS A 350 -3.24 3.34 -15.46
C LYS A 350 -4.07 2.71 -16.59
N GLN A 351 -4.11 1.38 -16.62
CA GLN A 351 -4.92 0.58 -17.53
C GLN A 351 -5.90 -0.22 -16.68
N ALA A 352 -7.17 0.17 -16.73
CA ALA A 352 -8.18 -0.37 -15.85
C ALA A 352 -9.18 -1.28 -16.57
N ILE A 353 -9.80 -2.19 -15.83
CA ILE A 353 -10.93 -3.00 -16.31
C ILE A 353 -12.03 -3.08 -15.25
N PHE A 354 -13.28 -3.21 -15.68
CA PHE A 354 -14.41 -3.48 -14.79
C PHE A 354 -14.71 -4.98 -14.72
N ILE A 355 -14.95 -5.52 -13.53
CA ILE A 355 -15.28 -6.94 -13.30
C ILE A 355 -16.55 -7.04 -12.46
N PHE A 356 -17.61 -7.61 -13.04
CA PHE A 356 -18.95 -7.66 -12.43
C PHE A 356 -19.27 -8.95 -11.68
N GLU A 357 -18.62 -10.06 -12.03
CA GLU A 357 -18.74 -11.34 -11.32
C GLU A 357 -17.40 -11.75 -10.71
N PRO A 358 -17.28 -11.90 -9.38
CA PRO A 358 -16.05 -12.39 -8.77
C PRO A 358 -15.83 -13.86 -9.18
N TYR A 359 -14.68 -14.13 -9.81
CA TYR A 359 -14.33 -15.48 -10.23
C TYR A 359 -14.20 -16.42 -9.02
N SER A 360 -14.78 -17.61 -9.13
CA SER A 360 -14.62 -18.70 -8.15
C SER A 360 -13.13 -18.95 -7.84
N ASP A 361 -12.82 -19.19 -6.56
CA ASP A 361 -11.49 -19.36 -5.94
C ASP A 361 -10.39 -20.08 -6.73
N ASP A 362 -10.73 -21.04 -7.60
CA ASP A 362 -9.77 -21.82 -8.40
C ASP A 362 -9.40 -21.16 -9.75
N ARG A 363 -10.15 -20.15 -10.20
CA ARG A 363 -9.95 -19.45 -11.49
C ARG A 363 -9.45 -18.02 -11.35
N SER A 364 -9.48 -17.46 -10.14
CA SER A 364 -9.07 -16.07 -9.88
C SER A 364 -7.61 -15.82 -10.28
N ILE A 365 -6.71 -16.80 -10.04
CA ILE A 365 -5.27 -16.66 -10.32
C ILE A 365 -4.99 -16.62 -11.83
N SER A 366 -5.62 -17.47 -12.64
CA SER A 366 -5.40 -17.47 -14.09
C SER A 366 -5.88 -16.17 -14.72
N VAL A 367 -7.02 -15.65 -14.27
CA VAL A 367 -7.58 -14.39 -14.77
C VAL A 367 -6.66 -13.21 -14.45
N ILE A 368 -6.12 -13.14 -13.24
CA ILE A 368 -5.20 -12.05 -12.87
C ILE A 368 -3.93 -12.07 -13.73
N ASN A 369 -3.38 -13.25 -14.02
CA ASN A 369 -2.22 -13.35 -14.92
C ASN A 369 -2.57 -12.88 -16.33
N ASP A 370 -3.74 -13.25 -16.86
CA ASP A 370 -4.20 -12.80 -18.16
C ASP A 370 -4.39 -11.27 -18.21
N LEU A 371 -4.90 -10.67 -17.11
CA LEU A 371 -5.02 -9.22 -16.98
C LEU A 371 -3.65 -8.54 -17.02
N LYS A 372 -2.68 -9.05 -16.25
CA LYS A 372 -1.31 -8.52 -16.22
C LYS A 372 -0.63 -8.64 -17.58
N ASP A 373 -0.74 -9.80 -18.23
CA ASP A 373 -0.18 -10.04 -19.56
C ASP A 373 -0.78 -9.10 -20.63
N SER A 374 -2.01 -8.63 -20.40
CA SER A 374 -2.71 -7.65 -21.25
C SER A 374 -2.35 -6.19 -20.91
N GLY A 375 -1.50 -5.95 -19.91
CA GLY A 375 -1.09 -4.61 -19.45
C GLY A 375 -2.01 -3.96 -18.41
N ILE A 376 -3.11 -4.62 -18.02
CA ILE A 376 -4.06 -4.11 -17.03
C ILE A 376 -3.39 -4.08 -15.65
N ASN A 377 -3.44 -2.90 -15.01
CA ASN A 377 -2.85 -2.63 -13.70
C ASN A 377 -3.85 -2.01 -12.71
N THR A 378 -5.13 -1.98 -13.06
CA THR A 378 -6.22 -1.54 -12.17
C THR A 378 -7.50 -2.32 -12.46
N VAL A 379 -8.23 -2.68 -11.41
CA VAL A 379 -9.49 -3.40 -11.50
C VAL A 379 -10.54 -2.67 -10.68
N PHE A 380 -11.70 -2.39 -11.29
CA PHE A 380 -12.93 -2.01 -10.60
C PHE A 380 -13.75 -3.28 -10.39
N LEU A 381 -13.70 -3.84 -9.19
CA LEU A 381 -14.35 -5.11 -8.85
C LEU A 381 -15.70 -4.83 -8.19
N ARG A 382 -16.80 -5.37 -8.73
CA ARG A 382 -18.13 -5.23 -8.11
C ARG A 382 -18.12 -5.79 -6.69
N THR A 383 -18.47 -4.94 -5.74
CA THR A 383 -18.43 -5.26 -4.32
C THR A 383 -19.74 -4.89 -3.66
N ASP A 384 -20.29 -5.82 -2.87
CA ASP A 384 -21.44 -5.61 -2.00
C ASP A 384 -21.20 -6.28 -0.64
N ILE A 385 -22.16 -6.14 0.29
CA ILE A 385 -22.08 -6.76 1.62
C ILE A 385 -22.01 -8.29 1.60
N ASN A 386 -22.41 -8.93 0.50
CA ASN A 386 -22.50 -10.39 0.38
C ASN A 386 -21.20 -11.00 -0.15
N ASN A 387 -20.52 -10.29 -1.06
CA ASN A 387 -19.35 -10.82 -1.77
C ASN A 387 -18.01 -10.29 -1.23
N ILE A 388 -18.03 -9.23 -0.40
CA ILE A 388 -16.81 -8.54 0.04
C ILE A 388 -15.76 -9.48 0.66
N TRP A 389 -16.18 -10.38 1.55
CA TRP A 389 -15.27 -11.31 2.21
C TRP A 389 -14.78 -12.43 1.28
N SER A 390 -15.58 -12.83 0.28
CA SER A 390 -15.15 -13.81 -0.71
C SER A 390 -14.16 -13.25 -1.74
N SER A 391 -14.07 -11.93 -1.87
CA SER A 391 -13.15 -11.27 -2.81
C SER A 391 -11.69 -11.21 -2.31
N GLU A 392 -11.40 -11.57 -1.05
CA GLU A 392 -10.06 -11.44 -0.45
C GLU A 392 -8.97 -12.16 -1.25
N ARG A 393 -9.25 -13.36 -1.76
CA ARG A 393 -8.30 -14.11 -2.59
C ARG A 393 -8.01 -13.39 -3.91
N PHE A 394 -9.04 -12.82 -4.53
CA PHE A 394 -8.91 -12.08 -5.78
C PHE A 394 -8.10 -10.80 -5.57
N ILE A 395 -8.44 -10.01 -4.54
CA ILE A 395 -7.75 -8.75 -4.22
C ILE A 395 -6.28 -9.02 -3.92
N LYS A 396 -6.01 -10.04 -3.09
CA LYS A 396 -4.65 -10.47 -2.80
C LYS A 396 -3.88 -10.86 -4.07
N SER A 397 -4.48 -11.68 -4.95
CA SER A 397 -3.85 -12.11 -6.19
C SER A 397 -3.59 -10.93 -7.14
N ALA A 398 -4.51 -9.96 -7.20
CA ALA A 398 -4.34 -8.74 -7.99
C ALA A 398 -3.17 -7.90 -7.48
N HIS A 399 -3.07 -7.69 -6.16
CA HIS A 399 -1.99 -6.92 -5.54
C HIS A 399 -0.63 -7.61 -5.74
N GLU A 400 -0.58 -8.93 -5.68
CA GLU A 400 0.61 -9.75 -6.03
C GLU A 400 1.05 -9.58 -7.50
N ASN A 401 0.18 -9.03 -8.35
CA ASN A 401 0.43 -8.80 -9.76
C ASN A 401 0.55 -7.31 -10.14
N ASP A 402 0.72 -6.42 -9.16
CA ASP A 402 0.78 -4.96 -9.34
C ASP A 402 -0.51 -4.36 -9.90
N ILE A 403 -1.65 -5.03 -9.66
CA ILE A 403 -2.97 -4.59 -10.08
C ILE A 403 -3.70 -4.03 -8.86
N THR A 404 -4.01 -2.73 -8.88
CA THR A 404 -4.80 -2.11 -7.82
C THR A 404 -6.27 -2.48 -7.94
N VAL A 405 -6.95 -2.80 -6.82
CA VAL A 405 -8.35 -3.20 -6.82
C VAL A 405 -9.22 -2.18 -6.08
N HIS A 406 -10.17 -1.61 -6.81
CA HIS A 406 -11.14 -0.66 -6.30
C HIS A 406 -12.48 -1.36 -6.13
N ALA A 407 -13.09 -1.24 -4.94
CA ALA A 407 -14.43 -1.72 -4.69
C ALA A 407 -15.43 -0.89 -5.50
N MET A 408 -16.02 -1.48 -6.54
CA MET A 408 -17.08 -0.87 -7.32
C MET A 408 -18.42 -1.11 -6.63
N ILE A 409 -18.97 -0.05 -6.05
CA ILE A 409 -20.29 -0.05 -5.42
C ILE A 409 -21.30 0.48 -6.44
N LEU A 410 -22.29 -0.35 -6.78
CA LEU A 410 -23.40 0.00 -7.66
C LEU A 410 -24.67 0.16 -6.82
N ASP A 411 -25.41 1.26 -7.00
CA ASP A 411 -26.69 1.48 -6.34
C ASP A 411 -27.79 0.64 -7.04
N GLU A 412 -28.25 -0.43 -6.39
CA GLU A 412 -29.26 -1.34 -6.94
C GLU A 412 -30.70 -0.98 -6.52
N ASN A 413 -30.90 -0.02 -5.61
CA ASN A 413 -32.20 0.24 -4.99
C ASN A 413 -33.03 1.28 -5.77
N LYS A 414 -34.08 0.78 -6.46
CA LYS A 414 -35.02 1.58 -7.27
C LYS A 414 -36.10 2.36 -6.49
N ASP A 415 -36.12 2.32 -5.14
CA ASP A 415 -37.20 2.89 -4.33
C ASP A 415 -36.74 4.10 -3.48
N PHE A 416 -36.84 5.30 -4.06
CA PHE A 416 -36.46 6.54 -3.39
C PHE A 416 -37.60 7.06 -2.49
N VAL A 417 -37.52 6.80 -1.19
CA VAL A 417 -38.29 7.55 -0.17
C VAL A 417 -37.37 7.98 0.97
N GLY A 418 -36.56 9.01 0.73
CA GLY A 418 -35.97 9.84 1.79
C GLY A 418 -34.48 9.67 2.07
N GLY A 419 -33.64 10.37 1.31
CA GLY A 419 -32.23 10.59 1.65
C GLY A 419 -31.24 9.62 1.00
N ILE A 420 -29.96 9.96 1.17
CA ILE A 420 -28.76 9.26 0.69
C ILE A 420 -28.92 7.75 0.90
N ASP A 421 -28.69 6.96 -0.14
CA ASP A 421 -28.92 5.52 -0.15
C ASP A 421 -28.20 4.81 1.02
N GLU A 422 -28.98 4.35 2.00
CA GLU A 422 -28.47 3.63 3.17
C GLU A 422 -27.68 2.38 2.74
N SER A 423 -28.02 1.76 1.59
CA SER A 423 -27.36 0.54 1.14
C SER A 423 -25.96 0.76 0.56
N SER A 424 -25.76 1.81 -0.25
CA SER A 424 -24.43 2.24 -0.70
C SER A 424 -23.56 2.67 0.48
N ILE A 425 -24.11 3.41 1.44
CA ILE A 425 -23.36 3.79 2.65
C ILE A 425 -23.00 2.57 3.50
N GLU A 426 -23.91 1.61 3.65
CA GLU A 426 -23.64 0.35 4.36
C GLU A 426 -22.56 -0.48 3.66
N ALA A 427 -22.58 -0.56 2.32
CA ALA A 427 -21.54 -1.23 1.54
C ALA A 427 -20.18 -0.53 1.71
N ILE A 428 -20.15 0.80 1.72
CA ILE A 428 -18.92 1.58 1.98
C ILE A 428 -18.40 1.34 3.39
N GLU A 429 -19.28 1.35 4.40
CA GLU A 429 -18.89 1.03 5.77
C GLU A 429 -18.38 -0.40 5.90
N ALA A 430 -18.98 -1.35 5.17
CA ALA A 430 -18.49 -2.72 5.07
C ALA A 430 -17.12 -2.79 4.40
N VAL A 431 -16.85 -1.99 3.35
CA VAL A 431 -15.53 -1.89 2.73
C VAL A 431 -14.49 -1.31 3.69
N LEU A 432 -14.83 -0.24 4.40
CA LEU A 432 -13.92 0.34 5.40
C LEU A 432 -13.64 -0.65 6.53
N ASP A 433 -14.67 -1.31 7.05
CA ASP A 433 -14.55 -2.35 8.08
C ASP A 433 -13.72 -3.54 7.59
N TYR A 434 -13.96 -4.00 6.36
CA TYR A 434 -13.17 -5.02 5.69
C TYR A 434 -11.71 -4.60 5.58
N ASN A 435 -11.39 -3.39 5.11
CA ASN A 435 -10.03 -2.90 5.02
C ASN A 435 -9.32 -2.82 6.38
N THR A 436 -10.05 -2.64 7.49
CA THR A 436 -9.45 -2.70 8.83
C THR A 436 -9.18 -4.12 9.33
N LYS A 437 -9.82 -5.14 8.75
CA LYS A 437 -9.82 -6.52 9.24
C LYS A 437 -9.14 -7.52 8.30
N SER A 438 -9.13 -7.22 7.00
CA SER A 438 -8.59 -8.06 5.94
C SER A 438 -7.09 -7.84 5.77
N LEU A 439 -6.42 -8.87 5.26
CA LEU A 439 -5.00 -8.83 4.91
C LEU A 439 -4.76 -8.31 3.48
N ALA A 440 -5.81 -8.07 2.70
CA ALA A 440 -5.77 -7.50 1.36
C ALA A 440 -6.97 -6.55 1.18
N GLY A 441 -6.83 -5.31 1.65
CA GLY A 441 -7.86 -4.30 1.54
C GLY A 441 -7.99 -3.76 0.11
N PHE A 442 -9.12 -3.12 -0.19
CA PHE A 442 -9.28 -2.37 -1.44
C PHE A 442 -8.43 -1.10 -1.44
N ASP A 443 -7.87 -0.73 -2.59
CA ASP A 443 -7.07 0.49 -2.77
C ASP A 443 -7.94 1.75 -2.93
N GLY A 444 -9.19 1.57 -3.36
CA GLY A 444 -10.15 2.64 -3.55
C GLY A 444 -11.59 2.17 -3.56
N ILE A 445 -12.50 3.12 -3.52
CA ILE A 445 -13.94 2.90 -3.68
C ILE A 445 -14.38 3.64 -4.93
N TYR A 446 -14.93 2.89 -5.88
CA TYR A 446 -15.58 3.43 -7.06
C TYR A 446 -17.07 3.54 -6.83
N ILE A 447 -17.62 4.75 -7.04
CA ILE A 447 -19.05 5.05 -6.99
C ILE A 447 -19.51 5.50 -8.37
N SER A 448 -20.48 4.78 -8.94
CA SER A 448 -21.14 5.22 -10.18
C SER A 448 -22.16 6.31 -9.85
N LEU A 449 -22.00 7.51 -10.43
CA LEU A 449 -22.94 8.61 -10.22
C LEU A 449 -24.17 8.49 -11.12
N LYS A 450 -25.32 8.96 -10.62
CA LYS A 450 -26.56 8.98 -11.40
C LYS A 450 -26.50 9.99 -12.54
N THR A 451 -27.09 9.65 -13.68
CA THR A 451 -27.08 10.54 -14.86
C THR A 451 -27.90 11.81 -14.60
N CYS A 452 -27.25 12.96 -14.75
CA CYS A 452 -27.87 14.28 -14.66
C CYS A 452 -28.62 14.63 -15.98
N ASP A 453 -29.78 14.02 -16.23
CA ASP A 453 -30.60 14.36 -17.42
C ASP A 453 -31.30 15.72 -17.24
N PRO A 454 -31.26 16.64 -18.23
CA PRO A 454 -32.00 17.90 -18.22
C PRO A 454 -33.53 17.79 -18.07
N ALA A 455 -34.14 16.61 -18.14
CA ALA A 455 -35.58 16.41 -17.92
C ALA A 455 -36.00 16.38 -16.44
N GLU A 456 -35.11 16.00 -15.51
CA GLU A 456 -35.36 15.89 -14.06
C GLU A 456 -34.29 16.70 -13.29
N LEU A 457 -34.42 18.02 -13.42
CA LEU A 457 -33.44 19.05 -13.06
C LEU A 457 -32.97 19.05 -11.59
N GLU A 458 -31.66 19.25 -11.46
CA GLU A 458 -30.93 19.80 -10.29
C GLU A 458 -30.89 18.92 -9.03
N GLN A 459 -31.98 18.22 -8.71
CA GLN A 459 -32.08 17.41 -7.51
C GLN A 459 -31.14 16.19 -7.54
N VAL A 460 -31.09 15.44 -8.66
CA VAL A 460 -30.21 14.25 -8.77
C VAL A 460 -28.73 14.64 -8.67
N CYS A 461 -28.34 15.75 -9.28
CA CYS A 461 -26.94 16.22 -9.20
C CYS A 461 -26.59 16.72 -7.80
N GLN A 462 -27.53 17.40 -7.11
CA GLN A 462 -27.36 17.77 -5.70
C GLN A 462 -27.30 16.54 -4.79
N GLU A 463 -28.05 15.49 -5.09
CA GLU A 463 -28.00 14.22 -4.36
C GLU A 463 -26.66 13.50 -4.57
N ASN A 464 -26.13 13.50 -5.80
CA ASN A 464 -24.79 12.97 -6.09
C ASN A 464 -23.69 13.77 -5.36
N GLU A 465 -23.79 15.11 -5.33
CA GLU A 465 -22.86 15.97 -4.60
C GLU A 465 -22.89 15.68 -3.08
N GLN A 466 -24.09 15.61 -2.49
CA GLN A 466 -24.26 15.29 -1.07
C GLN A 466 -23.79 13.88 -0.73
N LEU A 467 -24.03 12.90 -1.60
CA LEU A 467 -23.54 11.53 -1.44
C LEU A 467 -22.01 11.54 -1.38
N LEU A 468 -21.35 12.19 -2.33
CA LEU A 468 -19.89 12.27 -2.37
C LEU A 468 -19.32 13.02 -1.16
N GLU A 469 -19.96 14.10 -0.71
CA GLU A 469 -19.54 14.82 0.52
C GLU A 469 -19.61 13.91 1.75
N VAL A 470 -20.72 13.17 1.93
CA VAL A 470 -20.88 12.23 3.06
C VAL A 470 -19.87 11.08 2.99
N ILE A 471 -19.60 10.54 1.80
CA ILE A 471 -18.60 9.49 1.63
C ILE A 471 -17.21 10.04 1.91
N HIS A 472 -16.87 11.21 1.38
CA HIS A 472 -15.59 11.86 1.60
C HIS A 472 -15.31 12.10 3.10
N GLU A 473 -16.31 12.56 3.85
CA GLU A 473 -16.21 12.69 5.31
C GLU A 473 -16.01 11.33 6.02
N LYS A 474 -16.72 10.29 5.57
CA LYS A 474 -16.64 8.94 6.15
C LYS A 474 -15.31 8.25 5.88
N THR A 475 -14.78 8.36 4.65
CA THR A 475 -13.48 7.80 4.29
C THR A 475 -12.36 8.59 4.96
N ALA A 476 -12.54 9.91 5.17
CA ALA A 476 -11.59 10.79 5.84
C ALA A 476 -10.16 10.68 5.27
N GLY A 477 -10.05 10.47 3.95
CA GLY A 477 -8.78 10.28 3.24
C GLY A 477 -8.05 8.96 3.53
N LYS A 478 -8.71 7.98 4.16
CA LYS A 478 -8.12 6.65 4.43
C LYS A 478 -8.11 5.72 3.22
N ILE A 479 -8.94 6.01 2.23
CA ILE A 479 -9.10 5.24 0.99
C ILE A 479 -9.45 6.19 -0.14
N LEU A 480 -8.96 5.91 -1.35
CA LEU A 480 -9.20 6.72 -2.53
C LEU A 480 -10.68 6.69 -2.92
N LEU A 481 -11.31 7.85 -3.11
CA LEU A 481 -12.68 7.95 -3.63
C LEU A 481 -12.67 8.24 -5.13
N VAL A 482 -13.22 7.31 -5.90
CA VAL A 482 -13.28 7.34 -7.36
C VAL A 482 -14.73 7.57 -7.81
N ALA A 483 -14.97 8.60 -8.62
CA ALA A 483 -16.29 8.90 -9.16
C ALA A 483 -16.41 8.46 -10.63
N GLY A 484 -17.34 7.55 -10.91
CA GLY A 484 -17.80 7.21 -12.25
C GLY A 484 -18.71 8.32 -12.79
N ILE A 485 -18.28 9.00 -13.83
CA ILE A 485 -18.98 10.15 -14.42
C ILE A 485 -19.73 9.71 -15.68
N PRO A 486 -21.08 9.75 -15.68
CA PRO A 486 -21.87 9.48 -16.88
C PRO A 486 -21.52 10.40 -18.05
N ALA A 487 -21.66 9.90 -19.27
CA ALA A 487 -21.31 10.65 -20.49
C ALA A 487 -22.04 12.01 -20.59
N ALA A 488 -23.28 12.07 -20.10
CA ALA A 488 -24.12 13.27 -20.13
C ALA A 488 -23.71 14.39 -19.16
N TYR A 489 -22.76 14.14 -18.24
CA TYR A 489 -22.26 15.19 -17.35
C TYR A 489 -21.59 16.31 -18.14
N ASP A 490 -21.96 17.53 -17.80
CA ASP A 490 -21.31 18.73 -18.31
C ASP A 490 -20.24 19.25 -17.36
N ARG A 491 -19.55 20.31 -17.80
CA ARG A 491 -18.49 20.97 -17.05
C ARG A 491 -18.94 21.46 -15.67
N SER A 492 -20.14 22.03 -15.57
CA SER A 492 -20.62 22.62 -14.32
C SER A 492 -20.96 21.56 -13.26
N ALA A 493 -21.45 20.41 -13.71
CA ALA A 493 -21.70 19.27 -12.83
C ALA A 493 -20.40 18.70 -12.23
N ILE A 494 -19.29 18.74 -12.98
CA ILE A 494 -17.97 18.31 -12.49
C ILE A 494 -17.39 19.30 -11.48
N GLU A 495 -17.46 20.60 -11.76
CA GLU A 495 -16.95 21.66 -10.86
C GLU A 495 -17.50 21.50 -9.44
N ASN A 496 -18.79 21.16 -9.30
CA ASN A 496 -19.45 21.01 -8.01
C ASN A 496 -18.94 19.82 -7.16
N ILE A 497 -18.39 18.78 -7.79
CA ILE A 497 -17.96 17.56 -7.09
C ILE A 497 -16.44 17.43 -6.97
N THR A 498 -15.69 18.35 -7.60
CA THR A 498 -14.22 18.25 -7.75
C THR A 498 -13.48 18.20 -6.42
N SER A 499 -13.93 18.92 -5.39
CA SER A 499 -13.24 18.94 -4.09
C SER A 499 -13.43 17.68 -3.24
N ASN A 500 -14.35 16.79 -3.64
CA ASN A 500 -14.77 15.65 -2.83
C ASN A 500 -14.27 14.32 -3.39
N VAL A 501 -13.58 14.31 -4.54
CA VAL A 501 -13.22 13.11 -5.30
C VAL A 501 -11.72 13.14 -5.63
N ASP A 502 -11.05 11.99 -5.50
CA ASP A 502 -9.60 11.89 -5.76
C ASP A 502 -9.27 11.44 -7.20
N LEU A 503 -10.21 10.76 -7.87
CA LEU A 503 -10.07 10.27 -9.24
C LEU A 503 -11.41 10.24 -9.99
N PHE A 504 -11.42 10.73 -11.21
CA PHE A 504 -12.57 10.68 -12.11
C PHE A 504 -12.45 9.51 -13.09
N VAL A 505 -13.55 8.83 -13.38
CA VAL A 505 -13.61 7.82 -14.44
C VAL A 505 -14.72 8.23 -15.40
N LEU A 506 -14.33 8.73 -16.56
CA LEU A 506 -15.25 9.32 -17.55
C LEU A 506 -15.84 8.23 -18.43
N MET A 507 -17.17 8.07 -18.40
CA MET A 507 -17.89 7.25 -19.37
C MET A 507 -18.00 8.01 -20.69
N THR A 508 -17.66 7.36 -21.79
CA THR A 508 -17.65 7.97 -23.13
C THR A 508 -18.90 7.64 -23.94
N HIS A 509 -19.55 6.50 -23.64
CA HIS A 509 -20.77 6.02 -24.29
C HIS A 509 -22.01 6.22 -23.41
N ASP A 510 -23.17 6.37 -24.04
CA ASP A 510 -24.50 6.18 -23.44
C ASP A 510 -25.10 4.84 -23.92
N MET A 511 -26.33 4.50 -23.50
CA MET A 511 -26.98 3.23 -23.93
C MET A 511 -27.19 3.13 -25.45
N ASP A 512 -27.21 4.25 -26.17
CA ASP A 512 -27.61 4.31 -27.56
C ASP A 512 -26.42 4.24 -28.54
N GLN A 513 -25.18 4.35 -28.04
CA GLN A 513 -23.96 4.36 -28.83
C GLN A 513 -23.04 3.20 -28.47
N ILE A 514 -22.72 2.35 -29.45
CA ILE A 514 -22.00 1.08 -29.23
C ILE A 514 -20.53 1.17 -29.65
N GLU A 515 -20.19 2.06 -30.59
CA GLU A 515 -18.83 2.25 -31.10
C GLU A 515 -18.56 3.74 -31.33
N LEU A 516 -17.45 4.25 -30.79
CA LEU A 516 -17.00 5.62 -30.98
C LEU A 516 -15.56 5.62 -31.50
N THR A 517 -15.26 6.53 -32.42
CA THR A 517 -13.90 6.79 -32.87
C THR A 517 -13.12 7.59 -31.83
N ALA A 518 -11.78 7.61 -31.94
CA ALA A 518 -10.92 8.39 -31.04
C ALA A 518 -11.31 9.87 -31.02
N GLU A 519 -11.59 10.46 -32.18
CA GLU A 519 -12.01 11.87 -32.32
C GLU A 519 -13.34 12.15 -31.59
N GLU A 520 -14.30 11.23 -31.68
CA GLU A 520 -15.59 11.38 -30.99
C GLU A 520 -15.45 11.24 -29.46
N ILE A 521 -14.57 10.34 -28.99
CA ILE A 521 -14.24 10.21 -27.56
C ILE A 521 -13.55 11.49 -27.06
N GLU A 522 -12.53 11.97 -27.80
CA GLU A 522 -11.79 13.19 -27.49
C GLU A 522 -12.74 14.39 -27.35
N ASP A 523 -13.63 14.60 -28.31
CA ASP A 523 -14.62 15.67 -28.30
C ASP A 523 -15.59 15.54 -27.10
N SER A 524 -16.03 14.33 -26.79
CA SER A 524 -16.96 14.05 -25.69
C SER A 524 -16.37 14.37 -24.31
N VAL A 525 -15.07 14.13 -24.11
CA VAL A 525 -14.42 14.29 -22.80
C VAL A 525 -13.61 15.57 -22.64
N ALA A 526 -13.27 16.28 -23.73
CA ALA A 526 -12.40 17.46 -23.70
C ALA A 526 -12.81 18.54 -22.68
N SER A 527 -14.10 18.89 -22.62
CA SER A 527 -14.56 19.90 -21.66
C SER A 527 -14.50 19.42 -20.21
N LYS A 528 -14.65 18.11 -19.97
CA LYS A 528 -14.59 17.48 -18.65
C LYS A 528 -13.14 17.41 -18.16
N MET A 529 -12.24 16.93 -19.01
CA MET A 529 -10.79 16.91 -18.78
C MET A 529 -10.25 18.32 -18.46
N GLY A 530 -10.73 19.35 -19.16
CA GLY A 530 -10.32 20.73 -18.90
C GLY A 530 -10.68 21.25 -17.50
N GLU A 531 -11.82 20.82 -16.95
CA GLU A 531 -12.26 21.21 -15.61
C GLU A 531 -11.51 20.44 -14.53
N ILE A 532 -11.38 19.13 -14.70
CA ILE A 532 -10.61 18.24 -13.80
C ILE A 532 -9.17 18.75 -13.66
N ARG A 533 -8.53 19.11 -14.78
CA ARG A 533 -7.22 19.76 -14.78
C ARG A 533 -7.20 21.08 -14.04
N GLY A 534 -8.26 21.88 -14.15
CA GLY A 534 -8.40 23.15 -13.43
C GLY A 534 -8.44 22.97 -11.91
N GLY A 535 -9.04 21.87 -11.45
CA GLY A 535 -9.07 21.45 -10.06
C GLY A 535 -7.76 20.84 -9.55
N GLY A 536 -6.91 20.34 -10.45
CA GLY A 536 -5.67 19.62 -10.10
C GLY A 536 -5.88 18.12 -9.86
N GLU A 537 -7.02 17.59 -10.30
CA GLU A 537 -7.42 16.18 -10.13
C GLU A 537 -7.08 15.34 -11.38
N TYR A 538 -7.32 14.03 -11.29
CA TYR A 538 -6.97 13.05 -12.32
C TYR A 538 -8.19 12.36 -12.92
N ALA A 539 -8.04 11.81 -14.14
CA ALA A 539 -9.10 11.14 -14.87
C ALA A 539 -8.62 9.89 -15.63
N LEU A 540 -9.47 8.86 -15.64
CA LEU A 540 -9.45 7.76 -16.60
C LEU A 540 -10.54 7.97 -17.66
N ILE A 541 -10.26 7.59 -18.90
CA ILE A 541 -11.23 7.60 -20.00
C ILE A 541 -11.69 6.17 -20.26
N THR A 542 -13.00 5.90 -20.12
CA THR A 542 -13.56 4.57 -20.35
C THR A 542 -13.84 4.34 -21.82
N VAL A 543 -13.35 3.23 -22.35
CA VAL A 543 -13.63 2.72 -23.69
C VAL A 543 -14.51 1.48 -23.56
N VAL A 544 -15.69 1.53 -24.19
CA VAL A 544 -16.59 0.38 -24.24
C VAL A 544 -16.19 -0.55 -25.38
N VAL A 545 -16.12 -1.86 -25.08
CA VAL A 545 -15.72 -2.92 -26.02
C VAL A 545 -16.81 -3.97 -26.09
N SER A 546 -17.17 -4.43 -27.30
CA SER A 546 -18.19 -5.47 -27.49
C SER A 546 -17.57 -6.86 -27.70
N GLU A 547 -18.31 -7.93 -27.38
CA GLU A 547 -17.89 -9.30 -27.71
C GLU A 547 -17.71 -9.44 -29.23
N GLY A 548 -16.53 -9.89 -29.67
CA GLY A 548 -16.19 -10.04 -31.08
C GLY A 548 -15.66 -8.77 -31.77
N SER A 549 -15.37 -7.70 -31.01
CA SER A 549 -14.61 -6.54 -31.52
C SER A 549 -13.25 -6.98 -32.07
N ASP A 550 -12.74 -6.28 -33.09
CA ASP A 550 -11.41 -6.58 -33.64
C ASP A 550 -10.32 -6.02 -32.71
N ASP A 551 -9.48 -6.90 -32.18
CA ASP A 551 -8.40 -6.53 -31.24
C ASP A 551 -7.45 -5.47 -31.81
N ALA A 552 -7.23 -5.45 -33.12
CA ALA A 552 -6.36 -4.46 -33.75
C ALA A 552 -7.02 -3.07 -33.75
N GLU A 553 -8.33 -2.99 -33.97
CA GLU A 553 -9.09 -1.73 -33.96
C GLU A 553 -9.18 -1.16 -32.53
N VAL A 554 -9.43 -2.02 -31.53
CA VAL A 554 -9.43 -1.61 -30.11
C VAL A 554 -8.05 -1.10 -29.71
N ASN A 555 -6.97 -1.80 -30.08
CA ASN A 555 -5.62 -1.34 -29.79
C ASN A 555 -5.29 0.00 -30.51
N GLU A 556 -5.71 0.20 -31.75
CA GLU A 556 -5.51 1.47 -32.48
C GLU A 556 -6.23 2.64 -31.79
N LEU A 557 -7.46 2.42 -31.31
CA LEU A 557 -8.22 3.40 -30.54
C LEU A 557 -7.50 3.79 -29.24
N LEU A 558 -7.09 2.81 -28.44
CA LEU A 558 -6.39 3.04 -27.17
C LEU A 558 -5.06 3.77 -27.38
N ASN A 559 -4.28 3.35 -28.37
CA ASN A 559 -3.03 4.02 -28.77
C ASN A 559 -3.27 5.50 -29.12
N SER A 560 -4.35 5.79 -29.85
CA SER A 560 -4.69 7.14 -30.28
C SER A 560 -5.03 8.04 -29.09
N LEU A 561 -5.85 7.54 -28.15
CA LEU A 561 -6.20 8.27 -26.93
C LEU A 561 -4.98 8.54 -26.04
N TYR A 562 -4.12 7.55 -25.83
CA TYR A 562 -2.87 7.73 -25.09
C TYR A 562 -1.96 8.77 -25.73
N ALA A 563 -1.79 8.72 -27.06
CA ALA A 563 -0.97 9.68 -27.78
C ALA A 563 -1.54 11.11 -27.72
N TYR A 564 -2.87 11.26 -27.69
CA TYR A 564 -3.52 12.56 -27.62
C TYR A 564 -3.42 13.20 -26.23
N TYR A 565 -3.66 12.42 -25.17
CA TYR A 565 -3.74 12.93 -23.80
C TYR A 565 -2.44 12.79 -22.98
N SER A 566 -1.36 12.19 -23.51
CA SER A 566 -0.13 11.94 -22.73
C SER A 566 0.50 13.18 -22.08
N ASP A 567 0.30 14.36 -22.66
CA ASP A 567 0.82 15.63 -22.15
C ASP A 567 -0.17 16.36 -21.22
N ASP A 568 -1.39 15.84 -21.06
CA ASP A 568 -2.40 16.41 -20.19
C ASP A 568 -2.19 15.94 -18.73
N PRO A 569 -1.86 16.83 -17.78
CA PRO A 569 -1.56 16.43 -16.39
C PRO A 569 -2.75 15.81 -15.66
N ALA A 570 -3.98 16.01 -16.14
CA ALA A 570 -5.16 15.35 -15.58
C ALA A 570 -5.36 13.92 -16.12
N PHE A 571 -4.70 13.53 -17.21
CA PHE A 571 -4.88 12.22 -17.81
C PHE A 571 -4.03 11.17 -17.09
N LEU A 572 -4.70 10.20 -16.46
CA LEU A 572 -4.05 9.09 -15.77
C LEU A 572 -4.04 7.81 -16.60
N GLY A 573 -4.96 7.66 -17.54
CA GLY A 573 -5.01 6.51 -18.45
C GLY A 573 -6.41 6.14 -18.91
N VAL A 574 -6.62 4.86 -19.23
CA VAL A 574 -7.87 4.36 -19.82
C VAL A 574 -8.45 3.20 -19.03
N SER A 575 -9.77 3.04 -19.12
CA SER A 575 -10.51 1.90 -18.55
C SER A 575 -11.27 1.15 -19.65
N LEU A 576 -11.30 -0.17 -19.60
CA LEU A 576 -12.09 -1.02 -20.49
C LEU A 576 -13.36 -1.50 -19.80
N LEU A 577 -14.49 -1.31 -20.48
CA LEU A 577 -15.80 -1.79 -20.04
C LEU A 577 -16.43 -2.64 -21.14
N MET A 578 -16.91 -3.83 -20.79
CA MET A 578 -17.63 -4.67 -21.75
C MET A 578 -19.02 -4.09 -22.01
N HIS A 579 -19.45 -4.08 -23.27
CA HIS A 579 -20.76 -3.55 -23.65
C HIS A 579 -21.92 -4.31 -22.97
N GLU A 580 -21.75 -5.61 -22.72
CA GLU A 580 -22.73 -6.41 -21.98
C GLU A 580 -22.90 -5.96 -20.52
N ASP A 581 -21.83 -5.45 -19.91
CA ASP A 581 -21.83 -4.94 -18.54
C ASP A 581 -22.21 -3.45 -18.45
N LEU A 582 -22.18 -2.73 -19.57
CA LEU A 582 -22.55 -1.30 -19.63
C LEU A 582 -23.96 -1.06 -19.10
N GLN A 583 -24.89 -1.98 -19.37
CA GLN A 583 -26.27 -1.89 -18.90
C GLN A 583 -26.35 -1.91 -17.36
N GLU A 584 -25.46 -2.64 -16.67
CA GLU A 584 -25.47 -2.70 -15.21
C GLU A 584 -25.02 -1.37 -14.57
N ILE A 585 -23.99 -0.73 -15.12
CA ILE A 585 -23.55 0.61 -14.67
C ILE A 585 -24.62 1.66 -14.96
N ILE A 586 -25.23 1.62 -16.15
CA ILE A 586 -26.22 2.62 -16.54
C ILE A 586 -27.53 2.43 -15.76
N GLU A 587 -28.01 1.20 -15.56
CA GLU A 587 -29.22 0.97 -14.77
C GLU A 587 -29.03 1.34 -13.29
N ALA A 588 -27.85 1.10 -12.72
CA ALA A 588 -27.52 1.55 -11.36
C ALA A 588 -27.45 3.08 -11.25
N SER A 589 -27.13 3.77 -12.35
CA SER A 589 -27.06 5.24 -12.42
C SER A 589 -28.34 5.89 -12.97
N ALA A 590 -29.40 5.11 -13.27
CA ALA A 590 -30.65 5.64 -13.79
C ALA A 590 -31.60 6.06 -12.64
N PRO A 591 -32.26 7.23 -12.73
CA PRO A 591 -33.33 7.58 -11.80
C PRO A 591 -34.49 6.57 -11.94
N ALA A 592 -35.16 6.26 -10.82
CA ALA A 592 -36.21 5.25 -10.78
C ALA A 592 -37.38 5.61 -11.71
N GLU A 593 -37.58 4.85 -12.79
CA GLU A 593 -38.80 4.98 -13.59
C GLU A 593 -40.02 4.62 -12.74
N GLU A 594 -40.87 5.61 -12.47
CA GLU A 594 -42.17 5.43 -11.83
C GLU A 594 -42.98 4.40 -12.64
N LYS A 595 -43.18 3.20 -12.08
CA LYS A 595 -44.05 2.16 -12.64
C LYS A 595 -45.44 2.76 -12.91
N ARG A 596 -45.70 3.13 -14.16
CA ARG A 596 -47.05 3.43 -14.64
C ARG A 596 -47.90 2.19 -14.44
N THR A 597 -48.81 2.24 -13.47
CA THR A 597 -49.77 1.19 -13.18
C THR A 597 -50.70 1.01 -14.40
N PRO A 598 -50.86 -0.21 -14.93
CA PRO A 598 -51.76 -0.44 -16.05
C PRO A 598 -53.21 -0.47 -15.55
N GLY A 599 -54.00 0.49 -16.02
CA GLY A 599 -55.45 0.40 -16.05
C GLY A 599 -56.20 1.49 -15.32
N PHE A 600 -56.44 2.62 -16.00
CA PHE A 600 -57.79 3.18 -16.13
C PHE A 600 -57.80 4.16 -17.32
N GLU A 601 -58.36 3.72 -18.45
CA GLU A 601 -58.90 4.66 -19.43
C GLU A 601 -60.12 5.36 -18.79
N ALA A 602 -60.00 6.65 -18.48
CA ALA A 602 -61.11 7.61 -18.59
C ALA A 602 -60.69 9.05 -18.24
N ILE A 603 -60.67 9.89 -19.28
CA ILE A 603 -61.23 11.25 -19.32
C ILE A 603 -60.48 12.38 -18.59
N PHE A 604 -59.90 13.24 -19.44
CA PHE A 604 -59.53 14.66 -19.25
C PHE A 604 -60.31 15.43 -18.17
N ALA A 605 -59.62 16.27 -17.38
CA ALA A 605 -59.98 17.69 -17.20
C ALA A 605 -58.95 18.49 -16.37
N ILE A 606 -58.77 19.73 -16.81
CA ILE A 606 -57.92 20.83 -16.36
C ILE A 606 -58.41 21.40 -14.99
N ILE A 607 -57.59 22.27 -14.38
CA ILE A 607 -57.88 23.29 -13.33
C ILE A 607 -57.59 22.76 -11.90
N GLY A 608 -56.78 23.35 -11.02
CA GLY A 608 -56.22 24.70 -10.88
C GLY A 608 -56.44 25.17 -9.43
N LEU A 609 -55.36 25.64 -8.75
CA LEU A 609 -55.34 26.54 -7.59
C LEU A 609 -56.09 26.15 -6.27
N LEU A 610 -55.56 26.69 -5.14
CA LEU A 610 -56.25 26.99 -3.85
C LEU A 610 -56.48 25.77 -2.91
N SER A 611 -56.25 25.75 -1.58
CA SER A 611 -55.95 26.75 -0.54
C SER A 611 -55.57 26.04 0.79
N ILE A 612 -54.79 26.73 1.64
CA ILE A 612 -55.09 27.04 3.06
C ILE A 612 -55.97 26.02 3.82
N ALA A 613 -55.41 25.37 4.86
CA ALA A 613 -55.99 25.39 6.22
C ALA A 613 -55.10 24.65 7.24
N TYR A 614 -54.07 25.32 7.71
CA TYR A 614 -53.68 25.22 9.11
C TYR A 614 -54.83 25.77 9.96
N ARG A 615 -55.64 24.89 10.56
CA ARG A 615 -56.48 25.21 11.72
C ARG A 615 -56.61 23.98 12.61
N LEU A 616 -55.81 23.99 13.67
CA LEU A 616 -56.16 23.61 15.04
C LEU A 616 -57.39 22.70 15.20
N ARG A 617 -57.19 21.46 15.63
CA ARG A 617 -57.90 20.89 16.80
C ARG A 617 -57.44 19.49 17.21
N LYS A 618 -57.21 19.38 18.53
CA LYS A 618 -56.95 18.20 19.39
C LYS A 618 -55.48 17.76 19.42
N GLN A 619 -54.74 17.88 20.52
CA GLN A 619 -55.10 18.09 21.93
C GLN A 619 -54.02 18.91 22.63
#